data_AF-A0A832FGE0-F1
#
_entry.id   AF-A0A832FGE0-F1
#
_cell.length_a   1.000
_cell.length_b   1.000
_cell.length_c   1.000
_cell.angle_alpha   90.00
_cell.angle_beta   90.00
_cell.angle_gamma   90.00
#
_symmetry.space_group_name_H-M   'P 1'
#
loop_
_entity.id
_entity.type
_entity.pdbx_description
1 polymer ?
#
loop_
_entity_poly.entity_id
_entity_poly.type
_entity_poly.pdbx_seq_one_letter_code
_entity_poly.pdbx_strand_id
1 'polypeptide(L)'
;MLRRDFIKTLLAIPFIPALSTPASSKNSPQYAMVIDVERCIGCGKCVIACKIENHVPEELPISRTWIEGYLDGRKVVMNTKDNPFLNSKAESGFYVPKLCNHCANAPCINVCPVYARFHTKEGVVLVDKETCIGCKYCITACPYGATFVHPEEKVTDKCTFCYHRIKRGLKPACVLVCPTGARKFGELREGSEIYELLKRSRVRVLKPEAGTLPKVFYVNLDAEVEL
;
A
#
# COMPACT_ATOMS: atom_id res chain seq x y z
N MET A 1 15.32 -47.07 -16.37
CA MET A 1 14.88 -46.31 -15.17
C MET A 1 15.86 -45.18 -14.90
N LEU A 2 15.92 -44.18 -15.78
CA LEU A 2 16.81 -43.03 -15.68
C LEU A 2 16.17 -41.87 -16.45
N ARG A 3 15.74 -40.81 -15.73
CA ARG A 3 15.60 -39.41 -16.18
C ARG A 3 14.88 -38.61 -15.09
N ARG A 4 15.56 -38.43 -13.96
CA ARG A 4 15.50 -37.19 -13.19
C ARG A 4 16.82 -36.49 -13.48
N ASP A 5 16.84 -35.16 -13.44
CA ASP A 5 17.99 -34.28 -13.74
C ASP A 5 18.03 -33.71 -15.16
N PHE A 6 17.04 -32.89 -15.52
CA PHE A 6 17.24 -31.73 -16.40
C PHE A 6 16.14 -30.72 -16.07
N ILE A 7 16.45 -29.43 -16.12
CA ILE A 7 15.65 -28.26 -15.67
C ILE A 7 15.94 -27.85 -14.20
N LYS A 8 17.20 -27.52 -13.91
CA LYS A 8 17.61 -26.69 -12.75
C LYS A 8 18.23 -25.35 -13.16
N THR A 9 18.00 -24.87 -14.39
CA THR A 9 18.59 -23.60 -14.82
C THR A 9 17.69 -22.89 -15.82
N LEU A 10 16.69 -22.20 -15.30
CA LEU A 10 16.04 -21.10 -16.01
C LEU A 10 16.19 -19.87 -15.11
N LEU A 11 17.10 -19.00 -15.54
CA LEU A 11 17.34 -17.67 -15.01
C LEU A 11 16.01 -16.99 -14.72
N ALA A 12 15.81 -16.60 -13.45
CA ALA A 12 14.72 -15.75 -13.03
C ALA A 12 14.91 -14.36 -13.66
N ILE A 13 14.51 -14.20 -14.91
CA ILE A 13 14.26 -12.91 -15.52
C ILE A 13 13.09 -12.31 -14.73
N PRO A 14 13.22 -11.12 -14.13
CA PRO A 14 12.09 -10.49 -13.48
C PRO A 14 11.05 -10.22 -14.56
N PHE A 15 9.95 -10.99 -14.51
CA PHE A 15 8.78 -10.71 -15.33
C PHE A 15 8.20 -9.41 -14.79
N ILE A 16 8.66 -8.28 -15.33
CA ILE A 16 7.94 -7.01 -15.21
C ILE A 16 6.66 -7.28 -15.99
N PRO A 17 5.49 -7.44 -15.34
CA PRO A 17 4.26 -7.52 -16.09
C PRO A 17 4.19 -6.21 -16.85
N ALA A 18 4.06 -6.27 -18.18
CA ALA A 18 3.76 -5.08 -18.95
C ALA A 18 2.57 -4.39 -18.27
N LEU A 19 2.82 -3.23 -17.65
CA LEU A 19 1.80 -2.42 -16.99
C LEU A 19 0.88 -1.82 -18.07
N SER A 20 0.13 -2.66 -18.79
CA SER A 20 -0.99 -2.20 -19.60
C SER A 20 -2.17 -1.96 -18.65
N THR A 21 -2.12 -0.80 -18.00
CA THR A 21 -3.25 -0.28 -17.22
C THR A 21 -4.43 0.03 -18.15
N PRO A 22 -5.68 -0.33 -17.80
CA PRO A 22 -6.83 0.10 -18.57
C PRO A 22 -7.01 1.62 -18.41
N ALA A 23 -7.13 2.32 -19.53
CA ALA A 23 -7.47 3.74 -19.66
C ALA A 23 -6.62 4.74 -18.83
N SER A 24 -5.29 4.62 -18.85
CA SER A 24 -4.44 5.76 -18.51
C SER A 24 -4.53 6.80 -19.63
N SER A 25 -4.95 8.03 -19.34
CA SER A 25 -4.78 9.13 -20.30
C SER A 25 -3.29 9.21 -20.63
N LYS A 26 -2.90 9.15 -21.90
CA LYS A 26 -1.48 9.12 -22.35
C LYS A 26 -0.59 10.23 -21.78
N ASN A 27 -1.16 11.28 -21.16
CA ASN A 27 -0.46 12.48 -20.72
C ASN A 27 -0.49 12.75 -19.19
N SER A 28 -1.08 11.88 -18.34
CA SER A 28 -1.11 12.11 -16.89
C SER A 28 -0.10 11.24 -16.14
N PRO A 29 0.68 11.79 -15.19
CA PRO A 29 1.68 11.01 -14.46
C PRO A 29 0.98 9.93 -13.63
N GLN A 30 1.43 8.68 -13.75
CA GLN A 30 1.01 7.60 -12.86
C GLN A 30 1.82 7.67 -11.56
N TYR A 31 1.20 7.47 -10.40
CA TYR A 31 1.92 7.45 -9.12
C TYR A 31 2.07 6.04 -8.55
N ALA A 32 3.20 5.81 -7.87
CA ALA A 32 3.48 4.59 -7.13
C ALA A 32 4.20 4.90 -5.80
N MET A 33 4.17 3.92 -4.90
CA MET A 33 4.89 3.94 -3.63
C MET A 33 5.82 2.74 -3.54
N VAL A 34 7.04 2.95 -3.03
CA VAL A 34 7.95 1.88 -2.64
C VAL A 34 8.16 1.94 -1.14
N ILE A 35 8.04 0.81 -0.48
CA ILE A 35 8.25 0.63 0.95
C ILE A 35 9.50 -0.24 1.14
N ASP A 36 10.50 0.33 1.79
CA ASP A 36 11.70 -0.36 2.23
C ASP A 36 11.52 -0.86 3.66
N VAL A 37 11.37 -2.17 3.79
CA VAL A 37 11.03 -2.84 5.05
C VAL A 37 12.21 -2.81 6.02
N GLU A 38 13.45 -2.98 5.54
CA GLU A 38 14.66 -2.92 6.36
C GLU A 38 14.87 -1.54 6.98
N ARG A 39 14.44 -0.48 6.29
CA ARG A 39 14.49 0.90 6.83
C ARG A 39 13.39 1.20 7.83
N CYS A 40 12.37 0.36 7.97
CA CYS A 40 11.27 0.63 8.89
C CYS A 40 11.65 0.27 10.33
N ILE A 41 11.63 1.28 11.20
CA ILE A 41 11.94 1.13 12.64
C ILE A 41 10.68 1.05 13.52
N GLY A 42 9.49 0.81 12.94
CA GLY A 42 8.25 0.69 13.73
C GLY A 42 7.82 1.97 14.47
N CYS A 43 8.35 3.15 14.18
CA CYS A 43 8.12 4.36 14.99
C CYS A 43 6.67 4.90 15.00
N GLY A 44 5.79 4.41 14.12
CA GLY A 44 4.37 4.80 14.12
C GLY A 44 4.04 6.20 13.58
N LYS A 45 5.03 7.07 13.36
CA LYS A 45 4.82 8.45 12.85
C LYS A 45 3.97 8.49 11.58
N CYS A 46 4.13 7.52 10.68
CA CYS A 46 3.34 7.43 9.45
C CYS A 46 1.84 7.17 9.69
N VAL A 47 1.49 6.43 10.75
CA VAL A 47 0.10 6.18 11.17
C VAL A 47 -0.49 7.47 11.71
N ILE A 48 0.17 8.09 12.69
CA ILE A 48 -0.27 9.32 13.36
C ILE A 48 -0.44 10.46 12.35
N ALA A 49 0.57 10.72 11.53
CA ALA A 49 0.51 11.79 10.53
C ALA A 49 -0.58 11.56 9.49
N CYS A 50 -0.83 10.31 9.10
CA CYS A 50 -1.90 10.00 8.17
C CYS A 50 -3.29 10.24 8.79
N LYS A 51 -3.44 9.93 10.07
CA LYS A 51 -4.69 10.17 10.81
C LYS A 51 -4.97 11.66 10.96
N ILE A 52 -3.99 12.44 11.42
CA ILE A 52 -4.08 13.91 11.54
C ILE A 52 -4.39 14.55 10.18
N GLU A 53 -3.61 14.25 9.15
CA GLU A 53 -3.76 14.87 7.82
C GLU A 53 -5.13 14.61 7.18
N ASN A 54 -5.75 13.48 7.49
CA ASN A 54 -6.98 13.03 6.85
C ASN A 54 -8.18 12.98 7.81
N HIS A 55 -8.05 13.60 8.99
CA HIS A 55 -9.10 13.67 10.02
C HIS A 55 -9.68 12.31 10.42
N VAL A 56 -8.82 11.28 10.50
CA VAL A 56 -9.23 9.94 10.98
C VAL A 56 -8.99 9.88 12.49
N PRO A 57 -9.97 9.45 13.32
CA PRO A 57 -9.80 9.41 14.77
C PRO A 57 -8.57 8.62 15.24
N GLU A 58 -7.76 9.25 16.06
CA GLU A 58 -6.45 8.74 16.51
C GLU A 58 -6.54 7.50 17.40
N GLU A 59 -7.53 7.47 18.29
CA GLU A 59 -7.76 6.40 19.26
C GLU A 59 -8.33 5.12 18.66
N LEU A 60 -9.06 5.25 17.54
CA LEU A 60 -9.80 4.12 16.99
C LEU A 60 -8.89 3.23 16.14
N PRO A 61 -9.07 1.89 16.16
CA PRO A 61 -8.26 0.94 15.37
C PRO A 61 -8.66 0.92 13.89
N ILE A 62 -8.93 2.10 13.32
CA ILE A 62 -9.19 2.34 11.91
C ILE A 62 -8.11 3.25 11.37
N SER A 63 -7.51 2.92 10.24
CA SER A 63 -6.47 3.76 9.67
C SER A 63 -6.35 3.58 8.18
N ARG A 64 -5.91 4.64 7.51
CA ARG A 64 -5.52 4.59 6.10
C ARG A 64 -4.16 3.90 5.91
N THR A 65 -3.37 3.77 6.98
CA THR A 65 -2.12 2.99 7.00
C THR A 65 -1.81 2.44 8.39
N TRP A 66 -1.25 1.25 8.47
CA TRP A 66 -0.87 0.57 9.72
C TRP A 66 0.55 0.00 9.59
N ILE A 67 1.10 -0.49 10.70
CA ILE A 67 2.37 -1.21 10.71
C ILE A 67 2.11 -2.59 11.32
N GLU A 68 2.57 -3.63 10.65
CA GLU A 68 2.66 -4.97 11.22
C GLU A 68 4.10 -5.20 11.70
N GLY A 69 4.29 -5.41 12.98
CA GLY A 69 5.55 -5.90 13.54
C GLY A 69 5.53 -7.43 13.59
N TYR A 70 6.59 -8.04 13.09
CA TYR A 70 6.84 -9.48 13.18
C TYR A 70 7.95 -9.64 14.22
N LEU A 71 7.56 -9.93 15.46
CA LEU A 71 8.41 -9.84 16.65
C LEU A 71 8.44 -11.21 17.34
N ASP A 72 9.61 -11.87 17.32
CA ASP A 72 9.81 -13.25 17.79
C ASP A 72 8.71 -14.23 17.31
N GLY A 73 8.46 -14.23 15.99
CA GLY A 73 7.45 -15.09 15.36
C GLY A 73 5.99 -14.68 15.61
N ARG A 74 5.73 -13.56 16.30
CA ARG A 74 4.37 -13.05 16.56
C ARG A 74 4.08 -11.80 15.75
N LYS A 75 2.88 -11.72 15.18
CA LYS A 75 2.38 -10.53 14.51
C LYS A 75 1.70 -9.58 15.50
N VAL A 76 2.20 -8.36 15.58
CA VAL A 76 1.62 -7.25 16.38
C VAL A 76 1.27 -6.10 15.43
N VAL A 77 0.09 -5.50 15.59
CA VAL A 77 -0.39 -4.45 14.68
C VAL A 77 -0.46 -3.11 15.39
N MET A 78 0.09 -2.08 14.77
CA MET A 78 -0.10 -0.68 15.15
C MET A 78 -1.02 0.03 14.16
N ASN A 79 -2.22 0.40 14.60
CA ASN A 79 -3.20 1.14 13.81
C ASN A 79 -3.93 2.26 14.59
N THR A 80 -3.51 2.56 15.80
CA THR A 80 -3.96 3.70 16.64
C THR A 80 -2.80 4.66 16.90
N LYS A 81 -3.01 5.70 17.72
CA LYS A 81 -1.92 6.56 18.19
C LYS A 81 -0.92 5.83 19.09
N ASP A 82 -1.38 4.79 19.78
CA ASP A 82 -0.56 4.05 20.74
C ASP A 82 0.34 3.09 19.97
N ASN A 83 1.66 3.24 20.19
CA ASN A 83 2.64 2.39 19.53
C ASN A 83 2.95 1.17 20.42
N PRO A 84 2.43 -0.03 20.08
CA PRO A 84 2.64 -1.24 20.88
C PRO A 84 4.09 -1.73 20.85
N PHE A 85 4.93 -1.23 19.92
CA PHE A 85 6.30 -1.68 19.75
C PHE A 85 7.28 -1.03 20.74
N LEU A 86 6.93 0.13 21.32
CA LEU A 86 7.84 0.88 22.21
C LEU A 86 8.22 0.12 23.49
N ASN A 87 7.34 -0.76 23.96
CA ASN A 87 7.57 -1.58 25.17
C ASN A 87 7.81 -3.05 24.84
N SER A 88 8.07 -3.37 23.56
CA SER A 88 8.37 -4.74 23.16
C SER A 88 9.69 -5.19 23.76
N LYS A 89 9.72 -6.39 24.34
CA LYS A 89 10.94 -7.07 24.77
C LYS A 89 11.46 -8.05 23.72
N ALA A 90 11.01 -7.90 22.48
CA ALA A 90 11.39 -8.83 21.43
C ALA A 90 12.88 -8.71 21.13
N GLU A 91 13.54 -9.86 20.99
CA GLU A 91 14.98 -9.93 20.69
C GLU A 91 15.24 -9.82 19.19
N SER A 92 14.24 -10.18 18.38
CA SER A 92 14.31 -10.15 16.94
C SER A 92 12.99 -9.68 16.32
N GLY A 93 13.10 -9.05 15.15
CA GLY A 93 11.93 -8.74 14.35
C GLY A 93 12.11 -7.62 13.35
N PHE A 94 11.06 -7.38 12.59
CA PHE A 94 10.99 -6.35 11.56
C PHE A 94 9.59 -5.76 11.47
N TYR A 95 9.47 -4.61 10.81
CA TYR A 95 8.23 -3.85 10.73
C TYR A 95 7.83 -3.64 9.27
N VAL A 96 6.58 -3.97 8.95
CA VAL A 96 6.01 -3.88 7.60
C VAL A 96 4.89 -2.85 7.60
N PRO A 97 5.14 -1.62 7.12
CA PRO A 97 4.07 -0.64 6.94
C PRO A 97 3.15 -1.06 5.79
N LYS A 98 1.84 -1.11 6.04
CA LYS A 98 0.82 -1.48 5.05
C LYS A 98 -0.22 -0.37 4.86
N LEU A 99 -0.84 -0.34 3.68
CA LEU A 99 -1.85 0.64 3.25
C LEU A 99 -2.62 0.11 2.03
N CYS A 100 -3.57 0.91 1.52
CA CYS A 100 -4.20 0.63 0.22
C CYS A 100 -3.15 0.57 -0.91
N ASN A 101 -3.22 -0.50 -1.71
CA ASN A 101 -2.27 -0.75 -2.79
C ASN A 101 -2.55 0.03 -4.09
N HIS A 102 -3.62 0.83 -4.15
CA HIS A 102 -4.02 1.63 -5.32
C HIS A 102 -3.99 0.83 -6.64
N CYS A 103 -4.52 -0.38 -6.56
CA CYS A 103 -4.59 -1.39 -7.61
C CYS A 103 -5.01 -0.83 -8.98
N ALA A 104 -4.30 -1.21 -10.05
CA ALA A 104 -4.76 -0.93 -11.40
C ALA A 104 -6.00 -1.78 -11.75
N ASN A 105 -6.00 -3.05 -11.36
CA ASN A 105 -7.20 -3.89 -11.36
C ASN A 105 -7.82 -3.89 -9.95
N ALA A 106 -8.61 -2.87 -9.64
CA ALA A 106 -9.15 -2.65 -8.30
C ALA A 106 -10.48 -3.39 -8.09
N PRO A 107 -10.51 -4.53 -7.36
CA PRO A 107 -11.77 -5.24 -7.10
C PRO A 107 -12.77 -4.35 -6.34
N CYS A 108 -12.27 -3.45 -5.50
CA CYS A 108 -13.12 -2.55 -4.72
C CYS A 108 -13.83 -1.48 -5.58
N ILE A 109 -13.37 -1.18 -6.80
CA ILE A 109 -14.11 -0.37 -7.77
C ILE A 109 -15.21 -1.23 -8.41
N ASN A 110 -14.84 -2.43 -8.89
CA ASN A 110 -15.73 -3.31 -9.65
C ASN A 110 -16.98 -3.76 -8.87
N VAL A 111 -16.90 -3.84 -7.53
CA VAL A 111 -18.03 -4.25 -6.68
C VAL A 111 -18.90 -3.10 -6.19
N CYS A 112 -18.58 -1.85 -6.50
CA CYS A 112 -19.34 -0.71 -5.99
C CYS A 112 -20.66 -0.54 -6.77
N PRO A 113 -21.84 -0.74 -6.15
CA PRO A 113 -23.12 -0.75 -6.86
C PRO A 113 -23.57 0.65 -7.32
N VAL A 114 -22.96 1.70 -6.78
CA VAL A 114 -23.30 3.12 -7.06
C VAL A 114 -22.13 3.86 -7.71
N TYR A 115 -21.09 3.14 -8.15
CA TYR A 115 -19.92 3.72 -8.82
C TYR A 115 -19.19 4.84 -8.03
N ALA A 116 -19.33 4.85 -6.70
CA ALA A 116 -18.66 5.82 -5.81
C ALA A 116 -17.13 5.63 -5.73
N ARG A 117 -16.55 4.65 -6.43
CA ARG A 117 -15.11 4.38 -6.45
C ARG A 117 -14.61 4.42 -7.87
N PHE A 118 -13.49 5.09 -8.09
CA PHE A 118 -12.96 5.33 -9.42
C PHE A 118 -11.45 5.48 -9.39
N HIS A 119 -10.82 5.29 -10.55
CA HIS A 119 -9.43 5.69 -10.78
C HIS A 119 -9.37 7.14 -11.23
N THR A 120 -8.45 7.92 -10.67
CA THR A 120 -8.08 9.21 -11.27
C THR A 120 -7.26 9.01 -12.53
N LYS A 121 -7.07 10.07 -13.32
CA LYS A 121 -6.17 10.07 -14.48
C LYS A 121 -4.72 9.76 -14.10
N GLU A 122 -4.29 10.09 -12.88
CA GLU A 122 -2.98 9.77 -12.30
C GLU A 122 -2.93 8.35 -11.69
N GLY A 123 -4.01 7.58 -11.86
CA GLY A 123 -4.08 6.18 -11.47
C GLY A 123 -4.31 5.93 -9.99
N VAL A 124 -4.74 6.95 -9.23
CA VAL A 124 -5.05 6.82 -7.81
C VAL A 124 -6.48 6.32 -7.67
N VAL A 125 -6.70 5.21 -6.97
CA VAL A 125 -8.05 4.80 -6.56
C VAL A 125 -8.59 5.79 -5.54
N LEU A 126 -9.76 6.40 -5.76
CA LEU A 126 -10.45 7.31 -4.84
C LEU A 126 -11.86 6.82 -4.51
N VAL A 127 -12.49 7.48 -3.53
CA VAL A 127 -13.89 7.28 -3.14
C VAL A 127 -14.56 8.65 -3.18
N ASP A 128 -15.64 8.77 -3.93
CA ASP A 128 -16.59 9.86 -3.81
C ASP A 128 -17.48 9.60 -2.59
N LYS A 129 -17.33 10.45 -1.57
CA LYS A 129 -18.04 10.31 -0.30
C LYS A 129 -19.51 10.73 -0.40
N GLU A 130 -19.87 11.57 -1.36
CA GLU A 130 -21.26 12.02 -1.55
C GLU A 130 -22.11 10.93 -2.20
N THR A 131 -21.53 10.20 -3.15
CA THR A 131 -22.19 9.07 -3.82
C THR A 131 -22.16 7.77 -2.98
N CYS A 132 -21.23 7.65 -2.02
CA CYS A 132 -21.05 6.41 -1.28
C CYS A 132 -22.23 6.11 -0.33
N ILE A 133 -22.94 5.02 -0.59
CA ILE A 133 -24.06 4.57 0.26
C ILE A 133 -23.65 3.67 1.45
N GLY A 134 -22.35 3.52 1.73
CA GLY A 134 -21.87 2.73 2.88
C GLY A 134 -22.18 1.22 2.83
N CYS A 135 -22.43 0.64 1.65
CA CYS A 135 -22.83 -0.79 1.50
C CYS A 135 -21.74 -1.83 1.84
N LYS A 136 -20.50 -1.41 2.08
CA LYS A 136 -19.36 -2.24 2.54
C LYS A 136 -18.86 -3.34 1.59
N TYR A 137 -19.43 -3.54 0.40
CA TYR A 137 -18.93 -4.54 -0.55
C TYR A 137 -17.45 -4.36 -0.89
N CYS A 138 -17.00 -3.12 -0.98
CA CYS A 138 -15.62 -2.78 -1.23
C CYS A 138 -14.65 -3.11 -0.08
N ILE A 139 -15.15 -3.30 1.15
CA ILE A 139 -14.38 -3.81 2.29
C ILE A 139 -14.14 -5.31 2.07
N THR A 140 -15.20 -6.07 1.84
CA THR A 140 -15.13 -7.52 1.60
C THR A 140 -14.28 -7.86 0.37
N ALA A 141 -14.37 -7.06 -0.69
CA ALA A 141 -13.62 -7.29 -1.92
C ALA A 141 -12.14 -6.88 -1.86
N CYS A 142 -11.70 -6.16 -0.83
CA CYS A 142 -10.31 -5.72 -0.74
C CYS A 142 -9.44 -6.83 -0.14
N PRO A 143 -8.52 -7.44 -0.91
CA PRO A 143 -7.71 -8.56 -0.40
C PRO A 143 -6.72 -8.11 0.70
N TYR A 144 -6.48 -6.81 0.83
CA TYR A 144 -5.53 -6.22 1.76
C TYR A 144 -6.15 -5.73 3.08
N GLY A 145 -7.47 -5.81 3.23
CA GLY A 145 -8.15 -5.22 4.39
C GLY A 145 -7.98 -3.69 4.52
N ALA A 146 -7.68 -3.00 3.41
CA ALA A 146 -7.26 -1.60 3.42
C ALA A 146 -8.42 -0.58 3.36
N THR A 147 -9.66 -1.03 3.54
CA THR A 147 -10.86 -0.20 3.56
C THR A 147 -11.59 -0.37 4.89
N PHE A 148 -12.10 0.71 5.46
CA PHE A 148 -12.90 0.71 6.68
C PHE A 148 -14.14 1.61 6.53
N VAL A 149 -15.06 1.58 7.50
CA VAL A 149 -16.18 2.53 7.58
C VAL A 149 -15.75 3.70 8.46
N HIS A 150 -15.85 4.92 7.95
CA HIS A 150 -15.56 6.11 8.74
C HIS A 150 -16.63 6.28 9.83
N PRO A 151 -16.24 6.45 11.11
CA PRO A 151 -17.18 6.41 12.24
C PRO A 151 -18.14 7.60 12.24
N GLU A 152 -17.70 8.75 11.76
CA GLU A 152 -18.50 9.98 11.71
C GLU A 152 -19.29 10.08 10.40
N GLU A 153 -18.61 10.05 9.26
CA GLU A 153 -19.24 10.17 7.93
C GLU A 153 -20.12 8.98 7.52
N LYS A 154 -20.02 7.82 8.19
CA LYS A 154 -20.77 6.58 7.90
C LYS A 154 -20.56 5.98 6.49
N VAL A 155 -19.63 6.52 5.70
CA VAL A 155 -19.22 6.00 4.39
C VAL A 155 -17.90 5.26 4.48
N THR A 156 -17.53 4.54 3.40
CA THR A 156 -16.25 3.81 3.40
C THR A 156 -15.06 4.72 3.09
N ASP A 157 -13.94 4.49 3.78
CA ASP A 157 -12.70 5.24 3.62
C ASP A 157 -11.49 4.31 3.48
N LYS A 158 -10.39 4.84 2.93
CA LYS A 158 -9.11 4.16 2.68
C LYS A 158 -8.02 5.18 2.36
N CYS A 159 -6.76 4.74 2.25
CA CYS A 159 -5.71 5.63 1.75
C CYS A 159 -6.04 6.18 0.35
N THR A 160 -5.68 7.45 0.15
CA THR A 160 -5.89 8.23 -1.07
C THR A 160 -4.55 8.64 -1.70
N PHE A 161 -3.42 8.07 -1.25
CA PHE A 161 -2.08 8.63 -1.45
C PHE A 161 -1.98 10.13 -1.10
N CYS A 162 -2.83 10.61 -0.19
CA CYS A 162 -2.99 12.03 0.09
C CYS A 162 -3.20 12.83 -1.21
N TYR A 163 -4.14 12.42 -2.06
CA TYR A 163 -4.35 13.02 -3.38
C TYR A 163 -4.48 14.56 -3.32
N HIS A 164 -5.12 15.09 -2.28
CA HIS A 164 -5.21 16.53 -2.02
C HIS A 164 -3.85 17.23 -1.86
N ARG A 165 -2.83 16.54 -1.34
CA ARG A 165 -1.45 17.03 -1.22
C ARG A 165 -0.71 16.93 -2.53
N ILE A 166 -0.78 15.79 -3.21
CA ILE A 166 0.01 15.56 -4.43
C ILE A 166 -0.45 16.49 -5.56
N LYS A 167 -1.73 16.85 -5.62
CA LYS A 167 -2.25 17.87 -6.55
C LYS A 167 -1.70 19.27 -6.31
N ARG A 168 -1.11 19.52 -5.14
CA ARG A 168 -0.41 20.77 -4.77
C ARG A 168 1.11 20.64 -4.83
N GLY A 169 1.64 19.57 -5.43
CA GLY A 169 3.08 19.30 -5.50
C GLY A 169 3.71 18.83 -4.18
N LEU A 170 2.90 18.48 -3.17
CA LEU A 170 3.38 18.04 -1.87
C LEU A 170 3.45 16.50 -1.78
N LYS A 171 4.43 15.98 -1.04
CA LYS A 171 4.50 14.54 -0.73
C LYS A 171 3.36 14.11 0.21
N PRO A 172 2.92 12.84 0.16
CA PRO A 172 1.97 12.28 1.13
C PRO A 172 2.48 12.45 2.57
N ALA A 173 1.58 12.67 3.53
CA ALA A 173 1.97 12.92 4.93
C ALA A 173 2.83 11.79 5.50
N CYS A 174 2.42 10.53 5.30
CA CYS A 174 3.16 9.35 5.75
C CYS A 174 4.58 9.22 5.17
N VAL A 175 4.82 9.77 3.98
CA VAL A 175 6.13 9.80 3.31
C VAL A 175 6.97 10.92 3.91
N LEU A 176 6.37 12.10 4.09
CA LEU A 176 7.05 13.29 4.61
C LEU A 176 7.58 13.08 6.04
N VAL A 177 6.80 12.42 6.91
CA VAL A 177 7.19 12.24 8.33
C VAL A 177 8.08 11.03 8.60
N CYS A 178 8.42 10.23 7.59
CA CYS A 178 9.18 9.01 7.78
C CYS A 178 10.67 9.34 8.04
N PRO A 179 11.19 9.14 9.27
CA PRO A 179 12.53 9.61 9.63
C PRO A 179 13.64 8.84 8.92
N THR A 180 13.37 7.59 8.53
CA THR A 180 14.35 6.69 7.90
C THR A 180 14.19 6.61 6.37
N GLY A 181 13.23 7.34 5.80
CA GLY A 181 12.95 7.27 4.36
C GLY A 181 12.44 5.91 3.89
N ALA A 182 11.87 5.09 4.79
CA ALA A 182 11.30 3.78 4.48
C ALA A 182 10.17 3.85 3.44
N ARG A 183 9.44 4.96 3.35
CA ARG A 183 8.41 5.18 2.32
C ARG A 183 8.92 6.15 1.28
N LYS A 184 8.92 5.74 0.01
CA LYS A 184 9.23 6.57 -1.15
C LYS A 184 7.99 6.66 -2.03
N PHE A 185 7.66 7.86 -2.51
CA PHE A 185 6.49 8.10 -3.34
C PHE A 185 6.82 9.07 -4.46
N GLY A 186 6.30 8.81 -5.65
CA GLY A 186 6.56 9.63 -6.82
C GLY A 186 5.95 9.05 -8.09
N GLU A 187 6.24 9.73 -9.21
CA GLU A 187 5.77 9.32 -10.53
C GLU A 187 6.41 7.99 -10.94
N LEU A 188 5.65 7.14 -11.63
CA LEU A 188 6.11 5.95 -12.31
C LEU A 188 6.40 6.30 -13.77
N ARG A 189 7.50 7.04 -13.99
CA ARG A 189 7.96 7.53 -15.28
C ARG A 189 9.47 7.34 -15.39
N GLU A 190 9.95 6.99 -16.58
CA GLU A 190 11.39 6.84 -16.83
C GLU A 190 12.20 8.04 -16.33
N GLY A 191 13.32 7.76 -15.65
CA GLY A 191 14.16 8.76 -14.98
C GLY A 191 13.64 9.27 -13.63
N SER A 192 12.46 8.87 -13.17
CA SER A 192 11.98 9.22 -11.81
C SER A 192 12.66 8.36 -10.73
N GLU A 193 12.74 8.88 -9.50
CA GLU A 193 13.28 8.12 -8.35
C GLU A 193 12.60 6.76 -8.18
N ILE A 194 11.27 6.71 -8.32
CA ILE A 194 10.49 5.49 -8.15
C ILE A 194 10.77 4.51 -9.29
N TYR A 195 10.80 4.99 -10.54
CA TYR A 195 11.06 4.12 -11.69
C TYR A 195 12.46 3.49 -11.61
N GLU A 196 13.48 4.29 -11.32
CA GLU A 196 14.86 3.78 -11.19
C GLU A 196 15.00 2.83 -10.00
N LEU A 197 14.27 3.07 -8.90
CA LEU A 197 14.25 2.16 -7.77
C LEU A 197 13.61 0.82 -8.12
N LEU A 198 12.48 0.82 -8.83
CA LEU A 198 11.81 -0.41 -9.26
C LEU A 198 12.64 -1.19 -10.28
N LYS A 199 13.38 -0.50 -11.16
CA LYS A 199 14.23 -1.12 -12.18
C LYS A 199 15.44 -1.86 -11.59
N ARG A 200 16.05 -1.31 -10.52
CA ARG A 200 17.28 -1.86 -9.93
C ARG A 200 17.05 -2.80 -8.75
N SER A 201 15.89 -2.74 -8.11
CA SER A 201 15.60 -3.50 -6.90
C SER A 201 14.76 -4.73 -7.18
N ARG A 202 14.99 -5.81 -6.43
CA ARG A 202 14.04 -6.92 -6.36
C ARG A 202 12.83 -6.50 -5.53
N VAL A 203 11.72 -6.23 -6.21
CA VAL A 203 10.47 -5.79 -5.58
C VAL A 203 9.49 -6.94 -5.41
N ARG A 204 8.71 -6.88 -4.34
CA ARG A 204 7.55 -7.75 -4.09
C ARG A 204 6.30 -6.89 -4.01
N VAL A 205 5.16 -7.50 -4.30
CA VAL A 205 3.83 -6.93 -4.05
C VAL A 205 3.09 -7.86 -3.11
N LEU A 206 2.15 -7.32 -2.34
CA LEU A 206 1.25 -8.13 -1.52
C LEU A 206 0.20 -8.79 -2.41
N LYS A 207 -0.20 -10.01 -2.07
CA LYS A 207 -1.23 -10.86 -2.70
C LYS A 207 -1.15 -10.89 -4.22
N PRO A 208 -0.01 -11.24 -4.83
CA PRO A 208 0.11 -11.30 -6.29
C PRO A 208 -0.94 -12.23 -6.93
N GLU A 209 -1.32 -13.30 -6.24
CA GLU A 209 -2.36 -14.25 -6.65
C GLU A 209 -3.77 -13.63 -6.78
N ALA A 210 -4.02 -12.49 -6.13
CA ALA A 210 -5.28 -11.76 -6.26
C ALA A 210 -5.40 -10.98 -7.58
N GLY A 211 -4.34 -10.92 -8.41
CA GLY A 211 -4.39 -10.34 -9.75
C GLY A 211 -4.73 -8.83 -9.79
N THR A 212 -4.53 -8.10 -8.70
CA THR A 212 -5.00 -6.70 -8.58
C THR A 212 -4.06 -5.67 -9.23
N LEU A 213 -2.86 -6.09 -9.67
CA LEU A 213 -1.82 -5.20 -10.19
C LEU A 213 -1.53 -3.99 -9.28
N PRO A 214 -0.97 -4.21 -8.07
CA PRO A 214 -0.67 -3.15 -7.09
C PRO A 214 0.25 -2.04 -7.60
N LYS A 215 0.11 -0.84 -7.03
CA LYS A 215 1.03 0.30 -7.22
C LYS A 215 1.84 0.64 -5.96
N VAL A 216 1.79 -0.25 -4.97
CA VAL A 216 2.63 -0.23 -3.77
C VAL A 216 3.55 -1.43 -3.85
N PHE A 217 4.85 -1.18 -3.84
CA PHE A 217 5.89 -2.17 -3.97
C PHE A 217 6.70 -2.22 -2.68
N TYR A 218 7.19 -3.40 -2.32
CA TYR A 218 8.00 -3.64 -1.14
C TYR A 218 9.39 -4.12 -1.58
N VAL A 219 10.43 -3.54 -0.99
CA VAL A 219 11.81 -4.04 -1.11
C VAL A 219 12.24 -4.57 0.25
N ASN A 220 13.14 -5.56 0.23
CA ASN A 220 13.65 -6.24 1.42
C ASN A 220 12.53 -6.83 2.30
N LEU A 221 11.45 -7.28 1.68
CA LEU A 221 10.33 -7.90 2.36
C LEU A 221 10.66 -9.37 2.64
N ASP A 222 10.63 -9.74 3.92
CA ASP A 222 10.86 -11.11 4.38
C ASP A 222 9.83 -12.11 3.81
N ALA A 223 10.25 -13.36 3.63
CA ALA A 223 9.39 -14.44 3.16
C ALA A 223 8.28 -14.81 4.16
N GLU A 224 8.50 -14.57 5.46
CA GLU A 224 7.53 -14.83 6.54
C GLU A 224 6.28 -13.95 6.46
N VAL A 225 6.34 -12.83 5.75
CA VAL A 225 5.18 -11.97 5.53
C VAL A 225 4.22 -12.72 4.61
N GLU A 226 3.05 -13.08 5.14
CA GLU A 226 1.92 -13.55 4.34
C GLU A 226 1.67 -12.51 3.25
N LEU A 227 2.03 -12.87 2.01
CA LEU A 227 1.79 -12.04 0.85
C LEU A 227 0.29 -11.88 0.69
#